data_AF-A0A7S3N2N5-F1
#
_entry.id   AF-A0A7S3N2N5-F1
#
_cell.length_a   1.000
_cell.length_b   1.000
_cell.length_c   1.000
_cell.angle_alpha   90.00
_cell.angle_beta   90.00
_cell.angle_gamma   90.00
#
_symmetry.space_group_name_H-M   'P 1'
#
loop_
_entity.id
_entity.type
_entity.pdbx_description
1 polymer ?
#
loop_
_entity_poly.entity_id
_entity_poly.type
_entity_poly.pdbx_seq_one_letter_code
_entity_poly.pdbx_strand_id
1 'polypeptide(L)'
;NRSLQSVFRPAPFQGAAALMATRGKIPFDNHRVRNHKHKQAAKERRRIKRYQKTLENKNPLDLGETMPPFFIQPRYKLLFKYLQTHMNTHRLARKPIPKKKRVAFTKEAKEYSQYVQAQKILLDKEENDMVEVGVETEMALQFLPDYLQEEVEQHGGQETADGMHEFQPSILYMDQMLRLMPRENTQRMRMQPAWEETFMRWHEEYDAKMEQAK
;
A
#
# COMPACT_ATOMS: atom_id res chain seq x y z
N ASN A 1 49.12 16.53 14.28
CA ASN A 1 49.24 17.06 15.66
C ASN A 1 48.49 18.37 15.85
N ARG A 2 47.16 18.32 16.01
CA ARG A 2 46.36 19.40 16.62
C ARG A 2 45.44 18.74 17.64
N SER A 3 45.68 19.06 18.91
CA SER A 3 45.04 18.46 20.08
C SER A 3 43.59 18.93 20.21
N LEU A 4 42.67 17.95 20.25
CA LEU A 4 41.28 18.14 20.67
C LEU A 4 41.23 18.12 22.20
N GLN A 5 41.47 19.27 22.84
CA GLN A 5 41.10 19.44 24.24
C GLN A 5 39.68 20.01 24.32
N SER A 6 38.68 19.14 24.17
CA SER A 6 37.31 19.48 24.55
C SER A 6 37.21 19.41 26.08
N VAL A 7 37.18 20.57 26.72
CA VAL A 7 36.89 20.69 28.15
C VAL A 7 35.43 20.29 28.38
N PHE A 8 35.20 19.01 28.69
CA PHE A 8 33.94 18.55 29.26
C PHE A 8 33.82 19.18 30.65
N ARG A 9 33.03 20.25 30.77
CA ARG A 9 32.55 20.70 32.08
C ARG A 9 31.51 19.68 32.56
N PRO A 10 31.71 19.02 33.71
CA PRO A 10 30.65 18.21 34.30
C PRO A 10 29.48 19.14 34.63
N ALA A 11 28.29 18.77 34.15
CA ALA A 11 27.06 19.47 34.53
C ALA A 11 26.90 19.36 36.06
N PRO A 12 26.54 20.45 36.76
CA PRO A 12 26.32 20.37 38.19
C PRO A 12 25.05 19.55 38.44
N PHE A 13 25.22 18.43 39.14
CA PHE A 13 24.20 17.76 39.96
C PHE A 13 22.74 17.83 39.46
N GLN A 14 22.33 16.85 38.65
CA GLN A 14 20.91 16.46 38.54
C GLN A 14 20.59 15.43 39.63
N GLY A 15 20.49 15.88 40.88
CA GLY A 15 20.02 15.04 41.97
C GLY A 15 18.50 14.81 41.92
N ALA A 16 18.03 13.70 42.49
CA ALA A 16 16.60 13.35 42.61
C ALA A 16 15.73 14.46 43.25
N ALA A 17 16.34 15.35 44.05
CA ALA A 17 15.68 16.52 44.63
C ALA A 17 15.26 17.58 43.59
N ALA A 18 16.00 17.74 42.49
CA ALA A 18 15.66 18.69 41.43
C ALA A 18 14.44 18.22 40.61
N LEU A 19 14.29 16.90 40.45
CA LEU A 19 13.13 16.26 39.79
C LEU A 19 11.85 16.39 40.62
N MET A 20 11.95 16.32 41.96
CA MET A 20 10.82 16.50 42.88
C MET A 20 10.32 17.96 42.92
N ALA A 21 11.21 18.96 42.78
CA ALA A 21 10.86 20.38 42.81
C ALA A 21 10.14 20.91 41.54
N THR A 22 10.19 20.16 40.43
CA THR A 22 9.53 20.51 39.16
C THR A 22 8.21 19.78 38.92
N ARG A 23 7.72 19.03 39.91
CA ARG A 23 6.45 18.29 39.80
C ARG A 23 5.28 19.30 39.78
N GLY A 24 4.75 19.59 38.60
CA GLY A 24 3.60 20.48 38.38
C GLY A 24 3.89 21.83 37.72
N LYS A 25 5.16 22.19 37.47
CA LYS A 25 5.51 23.38 36.67
C LYS A 25 6.18 22.91 35.38
N ILE A 26 5.51 23.04 34.24
CA ILE A 26 6.12 22.80 32.93
C ILE A 26 7.24 23.84 32.78
N PRO A 27 8.53 23.46 32.86
CA PRO A 27 9.58 24.45 32.67
C PRO A 27 9.57 24.84 31.20
N PHE A 28 9.15 26.07 30.91
CA PHE A 28 9.31 26.60 29.56
C PHE A 28 10.80 26.67 29.24
N ASP A 29 11.22 25.86 28.26
CA ASP A 29 12.59 25.88 27.76
C ASP A 29 12.98 27.32 27.42
N ASN A 30 14.09 27.80 28.01
CA ASN A 30 14.63 29.12 27.77
C ASN A 30 14.82 29.32 26.25
N HIS A 31 14.40 30.47 25.71
CA HIS A 31 14.33 30.74 24.27
C HIS A 31 15.66 30.43 23.55
N ARG A 32 16.79 30.65 24.23
CA ARG A 32 18.13 30.35 23.71
C ARG A 32 18.38 28.84 23.56
N VAL A 33 17.94 28.03 24.51
CA VAL A 33 18.05 26.56 24.48
C VAL A 33 17.15 26.00 23.38
N ARG A 34 15.90 26.50 23.27
CA ARG A 34 14.96 26.12 22.23
C ARG A 34 15.51 26.41 20.82
N ASN A 35 16.04 27.60 20.59
CA ASN A 35 16.66 27.97 19.32
C ASN A 35 17.88 27.08 19.00
N HIS A 36 18.69 26.72 19.99
CA HIS A 36 19.81 25.82 19.79
C HIS A 36 19.35 24.41 19.39
N LYS A 37 18.34 23.85 20.09
CA LYS A 37 17.71 22.57 19.75
C LYS A 37 17.15 22.59 18.32
N HIS A 38 16.40 23.63 17.95
CA HIS A 38 15.87 23.75 16.57
C HIS A 38 16.97 23.86 15.53
N LYS A 39 18.05 24.60 15.80
CA LYS A 39 19.18 24.73 14.87
C LYS A 39 19.93 23.40 14.70
N GLN A 40 20.11 22.63 15.79
CA GLN A 40 20.69 21.30 15.73
C GLN A 40 19.77 20.33 14.95
N ALA A 41 18.48 20.30 15.26
CA ALA A 41 17.50 19.47 14.56
C ALA A 41 17.41 19.81 13.06
N ALA A 42 17.47 21.09 12.69
CA ALA A 42 17.49 21.51 11.29
C ALA A 42 18.77 21.09 10.56
N LYS A 43 19.93 21.14 11.24
CA LYS A 43 21.19 20.61 10.69
C LYS A 43 21.13 19.10 10.51
N GLU A 44 20.58 18.37 11.47
CA GLU A 44 20.45 16.92 11.40
C GLU A 44 19.48 16.49 10.29
N ARG A 45 18.32 17.15 10.16
CA ARG A 45 17.39 16.94 9.04
C ARG A 45 18.06 17.19 7.68
N ARG A 46 18.92 18.21 7.56
CA ARG A 46 19.69 18.47 6.33
C ARG A 46 20.72 17.38 6.06
N ARG A 47 21.39 16.87 7.10
CA ARG A 47 22.34 15.75 7.00
C ARG A 47 21.62 14.48 6.53
N ILE A 48 20.50 14.13 7.16
CA ILE A 48 19.66 12.99 6.79
C ILE A 48 19.17 13.13 5.35
N LYS A 49 18.64 14.30 4.94
CA LYS A 49 18.19 14.52 3.56
C LYS A 49 19.32 14.39 2.53
N ARG A 50 20.53 14.83 2.85
CA ARG A 50 21.71 14.63 1.98
C ARG A 50 22.08 13.16 1.88
N TYR A 51 22.06 12.44 3.00
CA TYR A 51 22.33 11.01 3.05
C TYR A 51 21.26 10.21 2.27
N GLN A 52 19.98 10.52 2.45
CA GLN A 52 18.88 9.93 1.68
C GLN A 52 19.05 10.15 0.17
N LYS A 53 19.41 11.37 -0.25
CA LYS A 53 19.71 11.65 -1.66
C LYS A 53 20.87 10.83 -2.22
N THR A 54 21.85 10.45 -1.38
CA THR A 54 22.92 9.53 -1.78
C THR A 54 22.49 8.06 -1.82
N LEU A 55 21.40 7.71 -1.13
CA LEU A 55 20.80 6.37 -1.18
C LEU A 55 19.84 6.20 -2.36
N GLU A 56 19.16 7.26 -2.81
CA GLU A 56 18.17 7.23 -3.91
C GLU A 56 18.68 6.65 -5.23
N ASN A 57 20.00 6.70 -5.48
CA ASN A 57 20.61 6.19 -6.72
C ASN A 57 21.36 4.86 -6.54
N LYS A 58 21.26 4.23 -5.38
CA LYS A 58 21.91 2.94 -5.14
C LYS A 58 21.07 1.83 -5.74
N ASN A 59 21.73 0.84 -6.35
CA ASN A 59 21.03 -0.34 -6.82
C ASN A 59 20.59 -1.18 -5.61
N PRO A 60 19.51 -1.98 -5.73
CA PRO A 60 19.10 -2.92 -4.68
C PRO A 60 20.25 -3.81 -4.18
N LEU A 61 21.16 -4.20 -5.09
CA LEU A 61 22.38 -4.95 -4.75
C LEU A 61 23.31 -4.18 -3.80
N ASP A 62 23.42 -2.86 -3.93
CA ASP A 62 24.23 -2.01 -3.06
C ASP A 62 23.58 -1.81 -1.68
N LEU A 63 22.28 -2.11 -1.55
CA LEU A 63 21.51 -2.08 -0.31
C LEU A 63 21.50 -3.46 0.39
N GLY A 64 22.10 -4.48 -0.22
CA GLY A 64 22.09 -5.85 0.30
C GLY A 64 20.78 -6.59 0.02
N GLU A 65 19.90 -6.03 -0.82
CA GLU A 65 18.66 -6.69 -1.21
C GLU A 65 18.95 -7.74 -2.29
N THR A 66 18.47 -8.97 -2.07
CA THR A 66 18.58 -10.02 -3.07
C THR A 66 17.59 -9.75 -4.19
N MET A 67 18.08 -9.72 -5.44
CA MET A 67 17.19 -9.57 -6.59
C MET A 67 16.29 -10.81 -6.72
N PRO A 68 14.99 -10.62 -7.01
CA PRO A 68 14.11 -11.76 -7.25
C PRO A 68 14.57 -12.61 -8.45
N PRO A 69 14.41 -13.94 -8.41
CA PRO A 69 14.87 -14.84 -9.47
C PRO A 69 14.15 -14.63 -10.82
N PHE A 70 12.95 -14.04 -10.79
CA PHE A 70 12.23 -13.62 -11.99
C PHE A 70 12.76 -12.30 -12.58
N PHE A 71 13.75 -11.67 -11.94
CA PHE A 71 14.36 -10.42 -12.39
C PHE A 71 15.40 -10.63 -13.50
N ILE A 72 14.92 -11.02 -14.69
CA ILE A 72 15.77 -11.31 -15.86
C ILE A 72 16.11 -10.01 -16.59
N GLN A 73 17.38 -9.59 -16.57
CA GLN A 73 17.84 -8.29 -17.13
C GLN A 73 17.26 -7.94 -18.52
N PRO A 74 17.25 -8.83 -19.53
CA PRO A 74 16.62 -8.56 -20.83
C PRO A 74 15.15 -8.13 -20.75
N ARG A 75 14.34 -8.73 -19.85
CA ARG A 75 12.91 -8.42 -19.69
C ARG A 75 12.72 -7.01 -19.13
N TYR A 76 13.54 -6.62 -18.17
CA TYR A 76 13.47 -5.29 -17.56
C TYR A 76 13.95 -4.21 -18.51
N LYS A 77 14.99 -4.46 -19.31
CA LYS A 77 15.41 -3.52 -20.35
C LYS A 77 14.27 -3.22 -21.33
N LEU A 78 13.50 -4.25 -21.71
CA LEU A 78 12.31 -4.08 -22.55
C LEU A 78 11.21 -3.29 -21.82
N LEU A 79 10.92 -3.64 -20.56
CA LEU A 79 9.93 -2.94 -19.74
C LEU A 79 10.28 -1.45 -19.57
N PHE A 80 11.52 -1.12 -19.21
CA PHE A 80 11.99 0.25 -19.08
C PHE A 80 11.94 1.00 -20.41
N LYS A 81 12.30 0.37 -21.53
CA LYS A 81 12.16 0.98 -22.85
C LYS A 81 10.69 1.29 -23.17
N TYR A 82 9.78 0.39 -22.83
CA TYR A 82 8.34 0.59 -23.00
C TYR A 82 7.83 1.74 -22.12
N LEU A 83 8.17 1.73 -20.82
CA LEU A 83 7.81 2.78 -19.87
C LEU A 83 8.35 4.15 -20.30
N GLN A 84 9.63 4.21 -20.69
CA GLN A 84 10.25 5.43 -21.18
C GLN A 84 9.55 5.94 -22.44
N THR A 85 9.22 5.06 -23.38
CA THR A 85 8.44 5.43 -24.58
C THR A 85 7.08 6.00 -24.16
N HIS A 86 6.36 5.34 -23.26
CA HIS A 86 5.07 5.78 -22.76
C HIS A 86 5.14 7.16 -22.07
N MET A 87 6.12 7.37 -21.19
CA MET A 87 6.36 8.65 -20.51
C MET A 87 6.70 9.77 -21.48
N ASN A 88 7.45 9.46 -22.53
CA ASN A 88 7.77 10.41 -23.59
C ASN A 88 6.60 10.64 -24.55
N THR A 89 5.52 9.87 -24.46
CA THR A 89 4.38 9.99 -25.37
C THR A 89 3.43 11.09 -24.92
N HIS A 90 3.67 12.31 -25.39
CA HIS A 90 2.85 13.49 -25.11
C HIS A 90 1.90 13.84 -26.26
N ARG A 91 0.94 14.75 -26.03
CA ARG A 91 -0.08 15.15 -27.02
C ARG A 91 0.52 15.63 -28.34
N LEU A 92 1.63 16.37 -28.31
CA LEU A 92 2.26 16.95 -29.51
C LEU A 92 2.93 15.89 -30.40
N ALA A 93 3.41 14.79 -29.82
CA ALA A 93 4.02 13.69 -30.56
C ALA A 93 2.99 12.78 -31.26
N ARG A 94 1.69 12.92 -30.97
CA ARG A 94 0.62 12.09 -31.54
C ARG A 94 -0.11 12.83 -32.65
N LYS A 95 -0.47 12.11 -33.71
CA LYS A 95 -1.39 12.63 -34.74
C LYS A 95 -2.78 12.82 -34.12
N PRO A 96 -3.50 13.91 -34.47
CA PRO A 96 -4.84 14.13 -33.95
C PRO A 96 -5.79 13.02 -34.38
N ILE A 97 -6.66 12.60 -33.46
CA ILE A 97 -7.69 11.59 -33.73
C ILE A 97 -8.70 12.17 -34.73
N PRO A 98 -9.12 11.40 -35.76
CA PRO A 98 -10.15 11.85 -36.69
C PRO A 98 -11.44 12.28 -35.98
N LYS A 99 -12.04 13.40 -36.41
CA LYS A 99 -13.23 14.00 -35.76
C LYS A 99 -14.37 12.99 -35.57
N LYS A 100 -14.66 12.17 -36.59
CA LYS A 100 -15.70 11.13 -36.54
C LYS A 100 -15.49 10.13 -35.39
N LYS A 101 -14.27 9.60 -35.27
CA LYS A 101 -13.90 8.65 -34.19
C LYS A 101 -13.96 9.31 -32.82
N ARG A 102 -13.53 10.57 -32.70
CA ARG A 102 -13.60 11.32 -31.45
C ARG A 102 -15.04 11.52 -30.96
N VAL A 103 -15.96 11.86 -31.87
CA VAL A 103 -17.38 12.04 -31.52
C VAL A 103 -18.00 10.71 -31.08
N ALA A 104 -17.77 9.63 -31.82
CA ALA A 104 -18.23 8.29 -31.45
C ALA A 104 -17.71 7.87 -30.07
N PHE A 105 -16.40 7.97 -29.84
CA PHE A 105 -15.80 7.66 -28.54
C PHE A 105 -16.36 8.50 -27.40
N THR A 106 -16.61 9.79 -27.63
CA THR A 106 -17.19 10.68 -26.60
C THR A 106 -18.61 10.25 -26.23
N LYS A 107 -19.40 9.81 -27.21
CA LYS A 107 -20.75 9.30 -27.00
C LYS A 107 -20.72 8.01 -26.19
N GLU A 108 -19.95 7.01 -26.64
CA GLU A 108 -19.78 5.72 -25.96
C GLU A 108 -19.25 5.89 -24.53
N ALA A 109 -18.26 6.76 -24.31
CA ALA A 109 -17.71 7.03 -23.00
C ALA A 109 -18.74 7.65 -22.03
N LYS A 110 -19.64 8.51 -22.54
CA LYS A 110 -20.72 9.08 -21.74
C LYS A 110 -21.76 8.02 -21.35
N GLU A 111 -22.17 7.20 -22.32
CA GLU A 111 -23.10 6.09 -22.08
C GLU A 111 -22.53 5.09 -21.07
N TYR A 112 -21.25 4.72 -21.23
CA TYR A 112 -20.55 3.86 -20.27
C TYR A 112 -20.45 4.50 -18.88
N SER A 113 -20.16 5.80 -18.79
CA SER A 113 -20.11 6.51 -17.50
C SER A 113 -21.47 6.52 -16.79
N GLN A 114 -22.57 6.68 -17.54
CA GLN A 114 -23.92 6.62 -16.99
C GLN A 114 -24.25 5.21 -16.49
N TYR A 115 -23.87 4.18 -17.27
CA TYR A 115 -24.01 2.80 -16.87
C TYR A 115 -23.25 2.48 -15.58
N VAL A 116 -21.98 2.86 -15.47
CA VAL A 116 -21.18 2.64 -14.25
C VAL A 116 -21.77 3.37 -13.05
N GLN A 117 -22.29 4.58 -13.24
CA GLN A 117 -22.97 5.32 -12.18
C GLN A 117 -24.25 4.60 -11.72
N ALA A 118 -25.06 4.08 -12.65
CA ALA A 118 -26.24 3.30 -12.32
C ALA A 118 -25.88 2.01 -11.58
N GLN A 119 -24.83 1.31 -12.03
CA GLN A 119 -24.31 0.12 -11.34
C GLN A 119 -23.88 0.44 -9.91
N LYS A 120 -23.19 1.56 -9.69
CA LYS A 120 -22.81 1.98 -8.35
C LYS A 120 -24.03 2.18 -7.45
N ILE A 121 -25.07 2.85 -7.95
CA ILE A 121 -26.30 3.07 -7.19
C ILE A 121 -26.99 1.74 -6.84
N LEU A 122 -26.94 0.74 -7.73
CA LEU A 122 -27.49 -0.58 -7.44
C LEU A 122 -26.67 -1.30 -6.36
N LEU A 123 -25.34 -1.27 -6.46
CA LEU A 123 -24.46 -1.85 -5.44
C LEU A 123 -24.63 -1.17 -4.08
N ASP A 124 -24.74 0.16 -4.05
CA ASP A 124 -25.00 0.91 -2.82
C ASP A 124 -26.36 0.50 -2.19
N LYS A 125 -27.37 0.17 -3.01
CA LYS A 125 -28.65 -0.35 -2.52
C LYS A 125 -28.53 -1.76 -1.97
N GLU A 126 -27.88 -2.67 -2.71
CA GLU A 126 -27.64 -4.04 -2.25
C GLU A 126 -26.84 -4.06 -0.94
N GLU A 127 -25.84 -3.18 -0.79
CA GLU A 127 -25.09 -3.02 0.46
C GLU A 127 -26.00 -2.56 1.61
N ASN A 128 -26.87 -1.57 1.38
CA ASN A 128 -27.83 -1.14 2.40
C ASN A 128 -28.81 -2.26 2.77
N ASP A 129 -29.35 -2.99 1.79
CA ASP A 129 -30.26 -4.11 2.03
C ASP A 129 -29.57 -5.20 2.86
N MET A 130 -28.29 -5.49 2.59
CA MET A 130 -27.49 -6.44 3.39
C MET A 130 -27.27 -5.94 4.83
N VAL A 131 -27.06 -4.63 5.02
CA VAL A 131 -26.94 -4.04 6.36
C VAL A 131 -28.28 -4.11 7.11
N GLU A 132 -29.39 -3.82 6.44
CA GLU A 132 -30.73 -3.95 7.03
C GLU A 132 -31.00 -5.38 7.49
N VAL A 133 -30.74 -6.38 6.63
CA VAL A 133 -30.83 -7.80 6.99
C VAL A 133 -29.88 -8.14 8.14
N GLY A 134 -28.68 -7.58 8.15
CA GLY A 134 -27.73 -7.74 9.25
C GLY A 134 -28.30 -7.24 10.59
N VAL A 135 -28.88 -6.04 10.61
CA VAL A 135 -29.52 -5.45 11.79
C VAL A 135 -30.73 -6.27 12.24
N GLU A 136 -31.58 -6.71 11.31
CA GLU A 136 -32.71 -7.57 11.63
C GLU A 136 -32.26 -8.91 12.23
N THR A 137 -31.17 -9.47 11.70
CA THR A 137 -30.58 -10.70 12.22
C THR A 137 -30.05 -10.48 13.64
N GLU A 138 -29.28 -9.41 13.89
CA GLU A 138 -28.79 -9.05 15.22
C GLU A 138 -29.93 -8.84 16.23
N MET A 139 -31.03 -8.20 15.80
CA MET A 139 -32.22 -8.06 16.64
C MET A 139 -32.87 -9.41 16.93
N ALA A 140 -32.94 -10.32 15.96
CA ALA A 140 -33.46 -11.67 16.17
C ALA A 140 -32.59 -12.50 17.12
N LEU A 141 -31.27 -12.32 17.11
CA LEU A 141 -30.35 -13.01 18.01
C LEU A 141 -30.61 -12.68 19.49
N GLN A 142 -31.11 -11.48 19.81
CA GLN A 142 -31.47 -11.10 21.20
C GLN A 142 -32.59 -11.96 21.79
N PHE A 143 -33.38 -12.64 20.96
CA PHE A 143 -34.44 -13.54 21.39
C PHE A 143 -33.99 -15.00 21.48
N LEU A 144 -32.72 -15.31 21.19
CA LEU A 144 -32.16 -16.63 21.38
C LEU A 144 -31.84 -16.89 22.86
N PRO A 145 -31.91 -18.17 23.29
CA PRO A 145 -31.31 -18.58 24.56
C PRO A 145 -29.79 -18.33 24.58
N ASP A 146 -29.26 -17.93 25.74
CA ASP A 146 -27.85 -17.56 25.95
C ASP A 146 -26.84 -18.54 25.33
N TYR A 147 -27.08 -19.86 25.45
CA TYR A 147 -26.18 -20.88 24.91
C TYR A 147 -26.08 -20.90 23.38
N LEU A 148 -27.16 -20.54 22.67
CA LEU A 148 -27.13 -20.43 21.20
C LEU A 148 -26.49 -19.11 20.77
N GLN A 149 -26.65 -18.05 21.56
CA GLN A 149 -25.99 -16.78 21.30
C GLN A 149 -24.47 -16.92 21.40
N GLU A 150 -23.97 -17.59 22.44
CA GLU A 150 -22.54 -17.88 22.60
C GLU A 150 -21.98 -18.70 21.43
N GLU A 151 -22.73 -19.67 20.91
CA GLU A 151 -22.32 -20.48 19.76
C GLU A 151 -22.22 -19.65 18.47
N VAL A 152 -23.19 -18.75 18.23
CA VAL A 152 -23.19 -17.84 17.08
C VAL A 152 -22.03 -16.84 17.15
N GLU A 153 -21.73 -16.32 18.35
CA GLU A 153 -20.59 -15.41 18.55
C GLU A 153 -19.23 -16.12 18.39
N GLN A 154 -19.13 -17.40 18.76
CA GLN A 154 -17.91 -18.19 18.57
C GLN A 154 -17.67 -18.54 17.11
N HIS A 155 -18.71 -18.86 16.35
CA HIS A 155 -18.61 -19.14 14.92
C HIS A 155 -18.80 -17.88 14.07
N GLY A 156 -17.88 -16.92 14.23
CA GLY A 156 -17.78 -15.79 13.31
C GLY A 156 -17.61 -16.32 11.89
N GLY A 157 -18.61 -16.10 11.03
CA GLY A 157 -18.71 -16.70 9.67
C GLY A 157 -17.54 -16.44 8.72
N GLN A 158 -16.49 -15.77 9.18
CA GLN A 158 -15.22 -15.56 8.48
C GLN A 158 -14.57 -16.87 8.02
N GLU A 159 -14.53 -17.91 8.86
CA GLU A 159 -13.93 -19.20 8.44
C GLU A 159 -14.70 -19.84 7.28
N THR A 160 -16.02 -19.69 7.28
CA THR A 160 -16.87 -20.17 6.18
C THR A 160 -16.67 -19.31 4.94
N ALA A 161 -16.61 -17.98 5.09
CA ALA A 161 -16.39 -17.05 3.99
C ALA A 161 -15.03 -17.26 3.31
N ASP A 162 -13.96 -17.50 4.08
CA ASP A 162 -12.62 -17.76 3.56
C ASP A 162 -12.57 -19.08 2.77
N GLY A 163 -13.36 -20.09 3.17
CA GLY A 163 -13.54 -21.34 2.42
C GLY A 163 -14.28 -21.18 1.08
N MET A 164 -15.02 -20.08 0.88
CA MET A 164 -15.80 -19.84 -0.34
C MET A 164 -15.00 -19.17 -1.47
N HIS A 165 -13.68 -19.02 -1.34
CA HIS A 165 -12.87 -18.36 -2.36
C HIS A 165 -13.00 -19.01 -3.75
N GLU A 166 -13.17 -20.33 -3.81
CA GLU A 166 -13.37 -21.07 -5.08
C GLU A 166 -14.62 -20.64 -5.85
N PHE A 167 -15.62 -20.08 -5.16
CA PHE A 167 -16.85 -19.59 -5.75
C PHE A 167 -16.77 -18.11 -6.18
N GLN A 168 -15.60 -17.49 -6.10
CA GLN A 168 -15.45 -16.14 -6.63
C GLN A 168 -15.75 -16.11 -8.12
N PRO A 169 -16.51 -15.11 -8.62
CA PRO A 169 -16.86 -15.01 -10.03
C PRO A 169 -15.65 -15.02 -10.97
N SER A 170 -14.51 -14.46 -10.52
CA SER A 170 -13.25 -14.47 -11.26
C SER A 170 -12.74 -15.88 -11.55
N ILE A 171 -12.96 -16.82 -10.63
CA ILE A 171 -12.56 -18.23 -10.75
C ILE A 171 -13.62 -19.00 -11.55
N LEU A 172 -14.89 -18.90 -11.14
CA LEU A 172 -16.00 -19.64 -11.75
C LEU A 172 -16.17 -19.32 -13.25
N TYR A 173 -16.03 -18.05 -13.61
CA TYR A 173 -16.27 -17.58 -14.97
C TYR A 173 -15.00 -17.32 -15.77
N MET A 174 -13.82 -17.68 -15.23
CA MET A 174 -12.54 -17.43 -15.89
C MET A 174 -12.52 -17.95 -17.35
N ASP A 175 -12.93 -19.20 -17.54
CA ASP A 175 -12.94 -19.83 -18.86
C ASP A 175 -13.91 -19.17 -19.85
N GLN A 176 -15.05 -18.68 -19.36
CA GLN A 176 -16.02 -17.96 -20.19
C GLN A 176 -15.48 -16.58 -20.58
N MET A 177 -14.90 -15.85 -19.62
CA MET A 177 -14.25 -14.57 -19.87
C MET A 177 -13.10 -14.70 -20.88
N LEU A 178 -12.31 -15.78 -20.80
CA LEU A 178 -11.23 -16.06 -21.74
C LEU A 178 -11.69 -16.33 -23.17
N ARG A 179 -12.97 -16.67 -23.39
CA ARG A 179 -13.55 -16.87 -24.72
C ARG A 179 -14.21 -15.61 -25.27
N LEU A 180 -14.78 -14.78 -24.39
CA LEU A 180 -15.49 -13.56 -24.76
C LEU A 180 -14.54 -12.38 -25.01
N MET A 181 -13.46 -12.29 -24.24
CA MET A 181 -12.57 -11.14 -24.27
C MET A 181 -11.57 -11.21 -25.44
N PRO A 182 -11.11 -10.05 -25.95
CA PRO A 182 -10.05 -10.00 -26.96
C PRO A 182 -8.78 -10.73 -26.50
N ARG A 183 -8.07 -11.34 -27.46
CA ARG A 183 -6.90 -12.20 -27.20
C ARG A 183 -5.83 -11.51 -26.35
N GLU A 184 -5.65 -10.22 -26.52
CA GLU A 184 -4.68 -9.41 -25.78
C GLU A 184 -5.02 -9.33 -24.28
N ASN A 185 -6.30 -9.21 -23.95
CA ASN A 185 -6.77 -9.15 -22.58
C ASN A 185 -6.73 -10.53 -21.92
N THR A 186 -7.10 -11.58 -22.67
CA THR A 186 -7.09 -12.95 -22.16
C THR A 186 -5.69 -13.45 -21.87
N GLN A 187 -4.71 -13.07 -22.70
CA GLN A 187 -3.30 -13.33 -22.41
C GLN A 187 -2.82 -12.67 -21.12
N ARG A 188 -3.29 -11.45 -20.80
CA ARG A 188 -2.96 -10.79 -19.53
C ARG A 188 -3.58 -11.52 -18.35
N MET A 189 -4.87 -11.85 -18.45
CA MET A 189 -5.59 -12.59 -17.41
C MET A 189 -4.96 -13.96 -17.11
N ARG A 190 -4.40 -14.65 -18.11
CA ARG A 190 -3.69 -15.92 -17.92
C ARG A 190 -2.33 -15.76 -17.24
N MET A 191 -1.63 -14.67 -17.51
CA MET A 191 -0.27 -14.45 -17.03
C MET A 191 -0.22 -13.84 -15.63
N GLN A 192 -1.30 -13.16 -15.22
CA GLN A 192 -1.36 -12.48 -13.93
C GLN A 192 -1.30 -13.43 -12.72
N PRO A 193 -2.07 -14.53 -12.65
CA PRO A 193 -1.97 -15.48 -11.54
C PRO A 193 -0.59 -16.10 -11.41
N ALA A 194 0.05 -16.46 -12.53
CA ALA A 194 1.41 -16.99 -12.53
C ALA A 194 2.45 -15.97 -12.03
N TRP A 195 2.22 -14.68 -12.29
CA TRP A 195 3.08 -13.61 -11.78
C TRP A 195 2.88 -13.39 -10.28
N GLU A 196 1.62 -13.33 -9.81
CA GLU A 196 1.26 -13.18 -8.40
C GLU A 196 1.79 -14.36 -7.57
N GLU A 197 1.59 -15.61 -8.02
CA GLU A 197 2.12 -16.80 -7.36
C GLU A 197 3.65 -16.79 -7.27
N THR A 198 4.33 -16.41 -8.36
CA THR A 198 5.80 -16.31 -8.36
C THR A 198 6.30 -15.21 -7.43
N PHE A 199 5.57 -14.09 -7.33
CA PHE A 199 5.90 -12.99 -6.44
C PHE A 199 5.70 -13.37 -4.96
N MET A 200 4.58 -14.02 -4.62
CA MET A 200 4.27 -14.47 -3.27
C MET A 200 5.29 -15.51 -2.78
N ARG A 201 5.61 -16.52 -3.59
CA ARG A 201 6.65 -17.51 -3.24
C ARG A 201 8.01 -16.87 -2.97
N TRP A 202 8.39 -15.88 -3.77
CA TRP A 202 9.64 -15.15 -3.53
C TRP A 202 9.61 -14.37 -2.21
N HIS A 203 8.47 -13.77 -1.88
CA HIS A 203 8.33 -13.03 -0.63
C HIS A 203 8.43 -13.97 0.60
N GLU A 204 7.79 -15.14 0.53
CA GLU A 204 7.88 -16.19 1.55
C GLU A 204 9.34 -16.67 1.73
N GLU A 205 10.06 -16.90 0.63
CA GLU A 205 11.49 -17.27 0.67
C GLU A 205 12.37 -16.15 1.26
N TYR A 206 12.05 -14.89 0.97
CA TYR A 206 12.77 -13.74 1.49
C TYR A 206 12.57 -13.61 3.01
N ASP A 207 11.33 -13.71 3.48
CA ASP A 207 10.99 -13.62 4.90
C ASP A 207 11.64 -14.76 5.70
N ALA A 208 11.59 -15.99 5.17
CA ALA A 208 12.26 -17.14 5.78
C ALA A 208 13.79 -16.94 5.91
N LYS A 209 14.44 -16.35 4.90
CA LYS A 209 15.87 -16.02 4.96
C LYS A 209 16.17 -14.92 5.98
N MET A 210 15.30 -13.93 6.10
CA MET A 210 15.43 -12.85 7.08
C MET A 210 15.21 -13.34 8.52
N GLU A 211 14.37 -14.35 8.72
CA GLU A 211 14.22 -15.03 10.01
C GLU A 211 15.44 -15.86 10.38
N GLN A 212 16.02 -16.62 9.44
CA GLN A 212 17.24 -17.40 9.67
C GLN A 212 18.48 -16.53 9.94
N ALA A 213 18.47 -15.28 9.50
CA ALA A 213 19.56 -14.33 9.72
C ALA A 213 19.51 -13.61 11.08
N LYS A 214 18.43 -13.77 11.85
CA LYS A 214 18.26 -13.21 13.21
C LYS A 214 18.74 -14.19 14.28
#